data_AF-A0A519RH10-F1
#
_entry.id   AF-A0A519RH10-F1
#
_cell.length_a   1.000
_cell.length_b   1.000
_cell.length_c   1.000
_cell.angle_alpha   90.00
_cell.angle_beta   90.00
_cell.angle_gamma   90.00
#
_symmetry.space_group_name_H-M   'P 1'
#
loop_
_entity.id
_entity.type
_entity.pdbx_description
1 polymer ?
#
loop_
_entity_poly.entity_id
_entity_poly.type
_entity_poly.pdbx_seq_one_letter_code
_entity_poly.pdbx_strand_id
1 'polypeptide(L)'
;MKKTIAVTAGIGLVLFSSAFNTPNLKMEAGNSDTIPKKKIVVYQVFTRLFGNKNTTNKPWGTIEENGVGKFNDFTDKALQEIKDLGVTHIWYTGVPHHALVNDYTKFGISNDDPEVVKGRAGSPYAVKDYYNVNPDLAVNPAKRLEEFEALIKRTHQNKLKLIIDIVPNHIARKYEGKTNPKGVRDFGADDDVTVEYKRDNNFYYIPNQAFQVPTSEDYKPLGGEKNPLIDGKFDENPAKWTGNGSRLAKPDMNDWYETVKINYGVKPDGSKDFPELPPGFDKKEYKEHFAFWKDKNVPSSWKKFRDIALYWIDKGVDGFRYDMAEMVPYEFWSYMNSAIKMKNPDAFLLAEVYNP
;
A
#
# COMPACT_ATOMS: atom_id res chain seq x y z
N MET A 1 63.27 57.14 -14.63
CA MET A 1 64.02 57.86 -13.57
C MET A 1 64.12 56.95 -12.35
N LYS A 2 65.34 56.83 -11.79
CA LYS A 2 65.79 56.48 -10.42
C LYS A 2 64.79 55.77 -9.48
N LYS A 3 65.15 54.81 -8.62
CA LYS A 3 66.35 54.03 -8.26
C LYS A 3 65.83 53.06 -7.18
N THR A 4 66.30 51.82 -7.18
CA THR A 4 66.19 50.87 -6.06
C THR A 4 66.93 51.40 -4.82
N ILE A 5 66.47 51.08 -3.61
CA ILE A 5 67.27 50.68 -2.43
C ILE A 5 66.34 50.12 -1.34
N ALA A 6 66.76 49.00 -0.74
CA ALA A 6 66.15 48.26 0.35
C ALA A 6 66.47 48.85 1.73
N VAL A 7 65.64 48.58 2.74
CA VAL A 7 66.03 48.60 4.16
C VAL A 7 65.30 47.51 4.95
N THR A 8 66.04 46.93 5.89
CA THR A 8 65.90 45.69 6.66
C THR A 8 65.17 45.88 8.01
N ALA A 9 64.56 44.79 8.49
CA ALA A 9 64.38 44.30 9.88
C ALA A 9 63.80 45.20 11.01
N GLY A 10 62.93 44.59 11.83
CA GLY A 10 62.68 45.05 13.21
C GLY A 10 61.44 44.45 13.88
N ILE A 11 61.65 43.51 14.79
CA ILE A 11 60.65 42.98 15.75
C ILE A 11 60.30 44.07 16.77
N GLY A 12 59.01 44.23 17.08
CA GLY A 12 58.53 45.10 18.16
C GLY A 12 57.23 44.56 18.77
N LEU A 13 57.37 43.81 19.86
CA LEU A 13 56.31 43.47 20.81
C LEU A 13 56.13 44.69 21.74
N VAL A 14 54.90 45.14 22.03
CA VAL A 14 54.43 45.58 23.37
C VAL A 14 52.92 45.85 23.33
N LEU A 15 52.27 45.31 24.36
CA LEU A 15 50.85 45.34 24.73
C LEU A 15 50.37 46.72 25.20
N PHE A 16 49.06 46.99 25.12
CA PHE A 16 48.19 47.31 26.28
C PHE A 16 46.72 47.52 25.86
N SER A 17 45.89 46.56 26.29
CA SER A 17 44.54 46.68 26.89
C SER A 17 43.50 47.73 26.41
N SER A 18 42.33 47.22 26.03
CA SER A 18 41.06 47.64 26.64
C SER A 18 40.04 46.50 26.55
N ALA A 19 39.62 46.00 27.70
CA ALA A 19 38.67 44.92 27.86
C ALA A 19 37.22 45.39 27.62
N PHE A 20 36.42 44.57 26.95
CA PHE A 20 34.99 44.46 27.24
C PHE A 20 34.56 42.99 27.21
N ASN A 21 33.87 42.63 28.29
CA ASN A 21 33.41 41.30 28.68
C ASN A 21 32.59 40.57 27.60
N THR A 22 32.95 39.31 27.34
CA THR A 22 32.01 38.29 26.87
C THR A 22 31.89 37.23 27.97
N PRO A 23 30.68 36.86 28.41
CA PRO A 23 30.51 35.89 29.48
C PRO A 23 30.92 34.49 28.99
N ASN A 24 31.69 33.80 29.85
CA ASN A 24 32.03 32.38 29.74
C ASN A 24 30.76 31.53 29.62
N LEU A 25 30.47 31.03 28.43
CA LEU A 25 29.59 29.88 28.24
C LEU A 25 30.45 28.63 28.45
N LYS A 26 30.34 28.04 29.64
CA LYS A 26 30.81 26.66 29.89
C LYS A 26 30.10 25.75 28.88
N MET A 27 30.88 25.10 28.01
CA MET A 27 30.41 23.93 27.27
C MET A 27 30.18 22.81 28.29
N GLU A 28 28.92 22.52 28.59
CA GLU A 28 28.56 21.21 29.12
C GLU A 28 28.75 20.19 28.01
N ALA A 29 29.60 19.20 28.27
CA ALA A 29 29.74 18.01 27.47
C ALA A 29 28.46 17.16 27.62
N GLY A 30 27.42 17.55 26.89
CA GLY A 30 26.23 16.74 26.68
C GLY A 30 26.56 15.65 25.67
N ASN A 31 26.97 14.49 26.17
CA ASN A 31 27.05 13.26 25.40
C ASN A 31 25.62 12.85 25.02
N SER A 32 25.17 13.25 23.83
CA SER A 32 24.08 12.57 23.15
C SER A 32 24.56 12.21 21.75
N ASP A 33 25.01 10.97 21.59
CA ASP A 33 25.06 10.29 20.30
C ASP A 33 23.62 10.12 19.76
N THR A 34 22.92 11.23 19.52
CA THR A 34 21.74 11.24 18.68
C THR A 34 22.27 11.15 17.26
N ILE A 35 22.40 9.93 16.75
CA ILE A 35 22.56 9.69 15.32
C ILE A 35 21.49 10.56 14.62
N PRO A 36 21.88 11.54 13.78
CA PRO A 36 20.90 12.39 13.12
C PRO A 36 19.90 11.50 12.41
N LYS A 37 18.61 11.63 12.76
CA LYS A 37 17.54 10.84 12.17
C LYS A 37 17.59 11.07 10.67
N LYS A 38 18.12 10.08 9.92
CA LYS A 38 18.39 10.24 8.48
C LYS A 38 17.07 10.56 7.79
N LYS A 39 17.05 11.63 6.97
CA LYS A 39 15.86 12.05 6.23
C LYS A 39 15.32 10.88 5.41
N ILE A 40 14.03 10.59 5.55
CA ILE A 40 13.35 9.57 4.76
C ILE A 40 13.09 10.16 3.37
N VAL A 41 13.53 9.44 2.34
CA VAL A 41 13.29 9.72 0.93
C VAL A 41 12.68 8.46 0.32
N VAL A 42 11.45 8.58 -0.18
CA VAL A 42 10.67 7.50 -0.80
C VAL A 42 10.74 7.64 -2.31
N TYR A 43 11.10 6.56 -3.01
CA TYR A 43 11.00 6.45 -4.46
C TYR A 43 9.82 5.54 -4.80
N GLN A 44 8.73 6.12 -5.29
CA GLN A 44 7.61 5.35 -5.78
C GLN A 44 7.90 4.80 -7.17
N VAL A 45 7.67 3.50 -7.34
CA VAL A 45 7.78 2.85 -8.64
C VAL A 45 6.50 2.07 -8.93
N PHE A 46 5.96 2.23 -10.13
CA PHE A 46 4.93 1.33 -10.60
C PHE A 46 5.58 0.04 -11.12
N THR A 47 5.59 -1.00 -10.28
CA THR A 47 6.35 -2.25 -10.46
C THR A 47 6.13 -2.88 -11.84
N ARG A 48 4.90 -2.80 -12.35
CA ARG A 48 4.51 -3.32 -13.68
C ARG A 48 5.28 -2.68 -14.84
N LEU A 49 5.71 -1.43 -14.71
CA LEU A 49 6.36 -0.68 -15.79
C LEU A 49 7.88 -0.67 -15.67
N PHE A 50 8.42 -0.88 -14.46
CA PHE A 50 9.86 -0.83 -14.24
C PHE A 50 10.56 -2.00 -14.94
N GLY A 51 11.60 -1.69 -15.72
CA GLY A 51 12.36 -2.70 -16.46
C GLY A 51 11.72 -3.17 -17.76
N ASN A 52 10.46 -2.82 -18.04
CA ASN A 52 9.86 -3.12 -19.33
C ASN A 52 10.53 -2.30 -20.44
N LYS A 53 11.27 -2.98 -21.32
CA LYS A 53 11.96 -2.37 -22.46
C LYS A 53 11.11 -2.37 -23.73
N ASN A 54 9.96 -3.05 -23.71
CA ASN A 54 9.04 -3.05 -24.84
C ASN A 54 8.31 -1.70 -24.87
N THR A 55 8.51 -0.95 -25.96
CA THR A 55 7.88 0.37 -26.17
C THR A 55 6.53 0.28 -26.87
N THR A 56 6.05 -0.93 -27.15
CA THR A 56 4.71 -1.15 -27.71
C THR A 56 3.68 -0.69 -26.70
N ASN A 57 2.80 0.21 -27.15
CA ASN A 57 1.69 0.75 -26.36
C ASN A 57 0.40 0.53 -27.15
N LYS A 58 0.08 -0.75 -27.39
CA LYS A 58 -1.15 -1.15 -28.08
C LYS A 58 -2.32 -1.05 -27.09
N PRO A 59 -3.35 -0.25 -27.37
CA PRO A 59 -4.58 -0.27 -26.57
C PRO A 59 -5.14 -1.69 -26.49
N TRP A 60 -5.53 -2.13 -25.29
CA TRP A 60 -5.96 -3.50 -25.03
C TRP A 60 -4.94 -4.60 -25.37
N GLY A 61 -3.66 -4.25 -25.57
CA GLY A 61 -2.62 -5.23 -25.88
C GLY A 61 -2.40 -6.22 -24.75
N THR A 62 -2.09 -7.46 -25.11
CA THR A 62 -1.78 -8.51 -24.12
C THR A 62 -0.43 -8.25 -23.45
N ILE A 63 -0.12 -9.05 -22.43
CA ILE A 63 1.17 -8.99 -21.73
C ILE A 63 2.35 -9.35 -22.66
N GLU A 64 2.12 -10.20 -23.67
CA GLU A 64 3.08 -10.55 -24.71
C GLU A 64 3.31 -9.39 -25.68
N GLU A 65 2.25 -8.64 -26.02
CA GLU A 65 2.33 -7.53 -26.98
C GLU A 65 2.98 -6.29 -26.38
N ASN A 66 2.56 -5.88 -25.18
CA ASN A 66 3.02 -4.65 -24.53
C ASN A 66 4.20 -4.87 -23.58
N GLY A 67 4.50 -6.12 -23.20
CA GLY A 67 5.49 -6.44 -22.18
C GLY A 67 5.03 -6.07 -20.76
N VAL A 68 5.83 -6.49 -19.79
CA VAL A 68 5.60 -6.22 -18.37
C VAL A 68 6.94 -6.26 -17.63
N GLY A 69 7.09 -5.37 -16.66
CA GLY A 69 8.18 -5.40 -15.69
C GLY A 69 8.05 -6.58 -14.74
N LYS A 70 9.19 -7.11 -14.31
CA LYS A 70 9.31 -8.28 -13.45
C LYS A 70 10.04 -7.96 -12.16
N PHE A 71 9.81 -8.74 -11.11
CA PHE A 71 10.53 -8.58 -9.84
C PHE A 71 12.05 -8.68 -10.00
N ASN A 72 12.53 -9.47 -10.96
CA ASN A 72 13.97 -9.61 -11.24
C ASN A 72 14.56 -8.46 -12.09
N ASP A 73 13.75 -7.54 -12.62
CA ASP A 73 14.26 -6.34 -13.30
C ASP A 73 14.88 -5.33 -12.32
N PHE A 74 14.50 -5.39 -11.05
CA PHE A 74 15.14 -4.68 -9.95
C PHE A 74 16.46 -5.33 -9.56
N THR A 75 17.43 -5.31 -10.48
CA THR A 75 18.79 -5.82 -10.29
C THR A 75 19.55 -5.04 -9.21
N ASP A 76 20.66 -5.58 -8.71
CA ASP A 76 21.53 -4.85 -7.78
C ASP A 76 21.98 -3.50 -8.36
N LYS A 77 22.31 -3.47 -9.65
CA LYS A 77 22.66 -2.22 -10.34
C LYS A 77 21.52 -1.20 -10.27
N ALA A 78 20.30 -1.60 -10.64
CA ALA A 78 19.14 -0.71 -10.60
C ALA A 78 18.86 -0.18 -9.17
N LEU A 79 18.98 -1.04 -8.16
CA LEU A 79 18.77 -0.65 -6.77
C LEU A 79 19.87 0.27 -6.24
N GLN A 80 21.13 0.05 -6.61
CA GLN A 80 22.20 0.98 -6.24
C GLN A 80 22.06 2.32 -6.95
N GLU A 81 21.67 2.35 -8.22
CA GLU A 81 21.40 3.61 -8.93
C GLU A 81 20.25 4.39 -8.25
N ILE A 82 19.18 3.71 -7.84
CA ILE A 82 18.10 4.34 -7.05
C ILE A 82 18.63 4.89 -5.72
N LYS A 83 19.48 4.12 -5.03
CA LYS A 83 20.08 4.54 -3.76
C LYS A 83 21.02 5.73 -3.92
N ASP A 84 21.77 5.81 -5.02
CA ASP A 84 22.69 6.91 -5.32
C ASP A 84 21.95 8.25 -5.51
N LEU A 85 20.64 8.22 -5.80
CA LEU A 85 19.76 9.39 -5.75
C LEU A 85 19.46 9.88 -4.31
N GLY A 86 19.98 9.20 -3.29
CA GLY A 86 19.71 9.48 -1.87
C GLY A 86 18.44 8.83 -1.34
N VAL A 87 17.85 7.89 -2.08
CA VAL A 87 16.64 7.15 -1.69
C VAL A 87 16.92 6.27 -0.48
N THR A 88 15.94 6.19 0.41
CA THR A 88 16.00 5.34 1.61
C THR A 88 14.99 4.20 1.58
N HIS A 89 13.83 4.44 0.95
CA HIS A 89 12.73 3.49 0.85
C HIS A 89 12.25 3.43 -0.61
N ILE A 90 12.04 2.23 -1.14
CA ILE A 90 11.32 2.05 -2.40
C ILE A 90 9.87 1.69 -2.06
N TRP A 91 8.93 2.38 -2.69
CA TRP A 91 7.52 2.00 -2.67
C TRP A 91 7.21 1.21 -3.94
N TYR A 92 7.05 -0.11 -3.79
CA TYR A 92 6.65 -1.00 -4.88
C TYR A 92 5.12 -0.99 -5.02
N THR A 93 4.61 -0.16 -5.93
CA THR A 93 3.17 -0.07 -6.18
C THR A 93 2.65 -1.29 -6.94
N GLY A 94 1.46 -1.77 -6.56
CA GLY A 94 0.74 -2.84 -7.28
C GLY A 94 1.26 -4.25 -7.07
N VAL A 95 1.99 -4.50 -5.97
CA VAL A 95 2.55 -5.82 -5.64
C VAL A 95 1.49 -6.85 -5.25
N PRO A 96 0.54 -6.56 -4.33
CA PRO A 96 -0.50 -7.54 -3.97
C PRO A 96 -1.25 -8.04 -5.20
N HIS A 97 -1.69 -9.29 -5.15
CA HIS A 97 -2.41 -9.91 -6.27
C HIS A 97 -3.75 -9.21 -6.46
N HIS A 98 -3.82 -8.34 -7.46
CA HIS A 98 -5.03 -7.66 -7.89
C HIS A 98 -5.71 -8.39 -9.05
N ALA A 99 -7.01 -8.16 -9.19
CA ALA A 99 -7.80 -8.72 -10.27
C ALA A 99 -7.24 -8.28 -11.63
N LEU A 100 -7.21 -9.21 -12.59
CA LEU A 100 -6.63 -9.00 -13.92
C LEU A 100 -7.26 -9.94 -14.95
N VAL A 101 -7.12 -9.61 -16.23
CA VAL A 101 -7.57 -10.47 -17.34
C VAL A 101 -6.37 -11.10 -18.03
N ASN A 102 -5.99 -12.28 -17.53
CA ASN A 102 -5.01 -13.19 -18.12
C ASN A 102 -5.26 -14.61 -17.59
N ASP A 103 -4.85 -15.64 -18.33
CA ASP A 103 -5.08 -17.04 -17.93
C ASP A 103 -3.92 -17.60 -17.10
N TYR A 104 -4.17 -17.74 -15.80
CA TYR A 104 -3.27 -18.36 -14.84
C TYR A 104 -3.88 -19.62 -14.18
N THR A 105 -4.89 -20.22 -14.81
CA THR A 105 -5.60 -21.40 -14.27
C THR A 105 -4.67 -22.59 -14.05
N LYS A 106 -3.65 -22.77 -14.89
CA LYS A 106 -2.57 -23.78 -14.70
C LYS A 106 -1.78 -23.63 -13.39
N PHE A 107 -1.86 -22.48 -12.74
CA PHE A 107 -1.23 -22.19 -11.44
C PHE A 107 -2.25 -22.08 -10.30
N GLY A 108 -3.50 -22.52 -10.52
CA GLY A 108 -4.57 -22.49 -9.53
C GLY A 108 -5.18 -21.11 -9.28
N ILE A 109 -4.96 -20.15 -10.18
CA ILE A 109 -5.55 -18.81 -10.10
C ILE A 109 -6.80 -18.78 -10.98
N SER A 110 -7.95 -18.41 -10.41
CA SER A 110 -9.19 -18.29 -11.18
C SER A 110 -9.13 -17.08 -12.12
N ASN A 111 -9.80 -17.18 -13.28
CA ASN A 111 -9.95 -16.05 -14.19
C ASN A 111 -10.91 -15.01 -13.60
N ASP A 112 -10.59 -13.73 -13.82
CA ASP A 112 -11.51 -12.63 -13.53
C ASP A 112 -12.34 -12.27 -14.76
N ASP A 113 -13.49 -11.66 -14.49
CA ASP A 113 -14.47 -11.29 -15.49
C ASP A 113 -14.06 -9.99 -16.21
N PRO A 114 -13.89 -9.98 -17.54
CA PRO A 114 -13.49 -8.78 -18.27
C PRO A 114 -14.53 -7.65 -18.29
N GLU A 115 -15.80 -7.96 -18.00
CA GLU A 115 -16.85 -6.96 -17.89
C GLU A 115 -16.79 -6.21 -16.55
N VAL A 116 -16.25 -6.87 -15.52
CA VAL A 116 -16.00 -6.26 -14.20
C VAL A 116 -14.60 -5.66 -14.12
N VAL A 117 -13.55 -6.35 -14.54
CA VAL A 117 -12.17 -5.84 -14.45
C VAL A 117 -11.89 -4.81 -15.54
N LYS A 118 -11.55 -3.58 -15.11
CA LYS A 118 -11.19 -2.48 -16.03
C LYS A 118 -9.79 -2.70 -16.62
N GLY A 119 -9.76 -3.01 -17.92
CA GLY A 119 -8.51 -3.27 -18.66
C GLY A 119 -7.89 -4.64 -18.35
N ARG A 120 -6.94 -5.08 -19.18
CA ARG A 120 -6.31 -6.40 -19.00
C ARG A 120 -5.44 -6.50 -17.75
N ALA A 121 -4.68 -5.44 -17.46
CA ALA A 121 -3.81 -5.39 -16.29
C ALA A 121 -4.60 -5.27 -14.98
N GLY A 122 -5.86 -4.82 -15.05
CA GLY A 122 -6.64 -4.42 -13.89
C GLY A 122 -6.09 -3.20 -13.16
N SER A 123 -6.80 -2.79 -12.11
CA SER A 123 -6.33 -1.75 -11.19
C SER A 123 -5.44 -2.39 -10.11
N PRO A 124 -4.25 -1.84 -9.81
CA PRO A 124 -3.42 -2.31 -8.70
C PRO A 124 -4.10 -2.18 -7.32
N TYR A 125 -5.20 -1.41 -7.25
CA TYR A 125 -5.97 -1.19 -6.04
C TYR A 125 -7.20 -2.11 -5.90
N ALA A 126 -7.52 -2.92 -6.92
CA ALA A 126 -8.53 -3.96 -6.86
C ALA A 126 -7.91 -5.28 -6.38
N VAL A 127 -7.49 -5.36 -5.11
CA VAL A 127 -6.76 -6.52 -4.57
C VAL A 127 -7.68 -7.75 -4.45
N LYS A 128 -7.28 -8.87 -5.09
CA LYS A 128 -7.97 -10.16 -5.13
C LYS A 128 -7.44 -11.14 -4.07
N ASP A 129 -6.13 -11.16 -3.82
CA ASP A 129 -5.50 -11.99 -2.78
C ASP A 129 -4.43 -11.16 -2.05
N TYR A 130 -4.65 -10.89 -0.76
CA TYR A 130 -3.72 -10.12 0.06
C TYR A 130 -2.50 -10.91 0.55
N TYR A 131 -2.53 -12.23 0.48
CA TYR A 131 -1.46 -13.10 0.97
C TYR A 131 -0.54 -13.58 -0.15
N ASN A 132 -0.76 -13.10 -1.37
CA ASN A 132 0.12 -13.33 -2.51
C ASN A 132 0.41 -12.06 -3.30
N VAL A 133 1.28 -12.20 -4.29
CA VAL A 133 1.66 -11.13 -5.22
C VAL A 133 1.09 -11.38 -6.61
N ASN A 134 0.97 -10.31 -7.39
CA ASN A 134 0.40 -10.38 -8.74
C ASN A 134 1.25 -11.29 -9.66
N PRO A 135 0.63 -12.29 -10.34
CA PRO A 135 1.35 -13.24 -11.18
C PRO A 135 2.02 -12.60 -12.41
N ASP A 136 1.52 -11.46 -12.91
CA ASP A 136 2.14 -10.73 -14.03
C ASP A 136 3.56 -10.25 -13.70
N LEU A 137 3.88 -10.03 -12.41
CA LEU A 137 5.15 -9.47 -11.96
C LEU A 137 6.25 -10.52 -11.77
N ALA A 138 5.90 -11.81 -11.80
CA ALA A 138 6.87 -12.90 -11.69
C ALA A 138 7.30 -13.40 -13.07
N VAL A 139 8.53 -13.91 -13.16
CA VAL A 139 9.00 -14.67 -14.31
C VAL A 139 8.33 -16.05 -14.33
N ASN A 140 8.28 -16.71 -13.18
CA ASN A 140 7.52 -17.94 -12.99
C ASN A 140 6.33 -17.68 -12.05
N PRO A 141 5.09 -17.57 -12.58
CA PRO A 141 3.91 -17.32 -11.76
C PRO A 141 3.65 -18.38 -10.67
N ALA A 142 4.15 -19.61 -10.83
CA ALA A 142 4.07 -20.65 -9.78
C ALA A 142 4.94 -20.34 -8.56
N LYS A 143 6.00 -19.54 -8.72
CA LYS A 143 6.97 -19.15 -7.69
C LYS A 143 6.93 -17.66 -7.36
N ARG A 144 5.80 -17.01 -7.65
CA ARG A 144 5.67 -15.55 -7.61
C ARG A 144 5.95 -14.97 -6.22
N LEU A 145 5.54 -15.65 -5.16
CA LEU A 145 5.80 -15.20 -3.79
C LEU A 145 7.29 -15.30 -3.46
N GLU A 146 7.94 -16.40 -3.84
CA GLU A 146 9.37 -16.61 -3.64
C GLU A 146 10.21 -15.60 -4.45
N GLU A 147 9.77 -15.24 -5.67
CA GLU A 147 10.42 -14.19 -6.46
C GLU A 147 10.29 -12.80 -5.82
N PHE A 148 9.15 -12.51 -5.19
CA PHE A 148 8.99 -11.28 -4.43
C PHE A 148 9.84 -11.28 -3.16
N GLU A 149 9.90 -12.39 -2.41
CA GLU A 149 10.82 -12.54 -1.27
C GLU A 149 12.29 -12.35 -1.67
N ALA A 150 12.68 -12.81 -2.87
CA ALA A 150 14.00 -12.55 -3.42
C ALA A 150 14.23 -11.06 -3.72
N LEU A 151 13.21 -10.33 -4.19
CA LEU A 151 13.28 -8.87 -4.35
C LEU A 151 13.40 -8.15 -2.99
N ILE A 152 12.64 -8.55 -1.97
CA ILE A 152 12.77 -8.02 -0.60
C ILE A 152 14.22 -8.14 -0.14
N LYS A 153 14.77 -9.36 -0.18
CA LYS A 153 16.15 -9.64 0.24
C LYS A 153 17.16 -8.80 -0.53
N ARG A 154 17.00 -8.69 -1.85
CA ARG A 154 17.89 -7.90 -2.71
C ARG A 154 17.82 -6.41 -2.40
N THR A 155 16.64 -5.88 -2.09
CA THR A 155 16.44 -4.49 -1.67
C THR A 155 17.22 -4.20 -0.38
N HIS A 156 17.10 -5.06 0.63
CA HIS A 156 17.83 -4.94 1.89
C HIS A 156 19.35 -5.09 1.72
N GLN A 157 19.81 -6.00 0.86
CA GLN A 157 21.23 -6.17 0.53
C GLN A 157 21.85 -4.87 -0.02
N ASN A 158 21.07 -4.13 -0.81
CA ASN A 158 21.48 -2.82 -1.34
C ASN A 158 21.29 -1.67 -0.33
N LYS A 159 20.93 -1.96 0.93
CA LYS A 159 20.74 -0.98 2.02
C LYS A 159 19.58 0.00 1.76
N LEU A 160 18.56 -0.48 1.07
CA LEU A 160 17.28 0.19 0.92
C LEU A 160 16.25 -0.53 1.77
N LYS A 161 15.26 0.21 2.26
CA LYS A 161 14.02 -0.34 2.82
C LYS A 161 12.95 -0.39 1.75
N LEU A 162 11.87 -1.14 1.99
CA LEU A 162 10.73 -1.19 1.08
C LEU A 162 9.38 -1.02 1.78
N ILE A 163 8.44 -0.42 1.05
CA ILE A 163 7.03 -0.41 1.40
C ILE A 163 6.17 -0.91 0.23
N ILE A 164 5.00 -1.44 0.55
CA ILE A 164 3.98 -1.84 -0.42
C ILE A 164 2.64 -1.19 -0.08
N ASP A 165 1.70 -1.23 -1.03
CA ASP A 165 0.32 -0.81 -0.79
C ASP A 165 -0.47 -1.80 0.07
N ILE A 166 -1.30 -1.28 0.97
CA ILE A 166 -2.49 -1.97 1.48
C ILE A 166 -3.69 -1.07 1.17
N VAL A 167 -4.81 -1.66 0.72
CA VAL A 167 -6.04 -0.94 0.35
C VAL A 167 -7.16 -1.28 1.34
N PRO A 168 -7.23 -0.59 2.50
CA PRO A 168 -8.23 -0.90 3.51
C PRO A 168 -9.65 -0.51 3.09
N ASN A 169 -9.79 0.55 2.29
CA ASN A 169 -11.10 1.08 1.92
C ASN A 169 -11.96 0.08 1.11
N HIS A 170 -11.35 -0.66 0.19
CA HIS A 170 -12.04 -1.56 -0.73
C HIS A 170 -11.13 -2.69 -1.23
N ILE A 171 -11.73 -3.74 -1.80
CA ILE A 171 -11.01 -4.89 -2.38
C ILE A 171 -11.64 -5.31 -3.71
N ALA A 172 -11.00 -6.18 -4.50
CA ALA A 172 -11.60 -6.69 -5.74
C ALA A 172 -13.00 -7.26 -5.51
N ARG A 173 -13.93 -7.01 -6.44
CA ARG A 173 -15.29 -7.52 -6.34
C ARG A 173 -15.34 -9.05 -6.29
N LYS A 174 -14.48 -9.70 -7.08
CA LYS A 174 -14.15 -11.12 -7.00
C LYS A 174 -12.90 -11.35 -6.15
N TYR A 175 -13.00 -11.11 -4.84
CA TYR A 175 -11.93 -11.46 -3.90
C TYR A 175 -11.82 -12.98 -3.76
N GLU A 176 -10.59 -13.51 -3.79
CA GLU A 176 -10.32 -14.94 -3.62
C GLU A 176 -8.91 -15.15 -3.05
N GLY A 177 -8.82 -15.53 -1.77
CA GLY A 177 -7.56 -15.82 -1.10
C GLY A 177 -7.16 -17.29 -1.26
N LYS A 178 -6.40 -17.63 -2.30
CA LYS A 178 -5.94 -19.02 -2.54
C LYS A 178 -4.75 -19.42 -1.68
N THR A 179 -4.04 -18.44 -1.11
CA THR A 179 -2.80 -18.67 -0.36
C THR A 179 -2.82 -18.12 1.06
N ASN A 180 -4.03 -18.00 1.61
CA ASN A 180 -4.25 -17.59 2.98
C ASN A 180 -3.45 -18.47 3.97
N PRO A 181 -2.87 -17.88 5.02
CA PRO A 181 -2.32 -18.64 6.14
C PRO A 181 -3.35 -19.61 6.73
N LYS A 182 -2.88 -20.72 7.28
CA LYS A 182 -3.76 -21.77 7.83
C LYS A 182 -4.72 -21.17 8.86
N GLY A 183 -6.02 -21.38 8.65
CA GLY A 183 -7.10 -20.89 9.53
C GLY A 183 -7.61 -19.49 9.19
N VAL A 184 -6.98 -18.78 8.24
CA VAL A 184 -7.48 -17.50 7.74
C VAL A 184 -8.54 -17.75 6.68
N ARG A 185 -9.72 -17.14 6.87
CA ARG A 185 -10.86 -17.20 5.95
C ARG A 185 -10.95 -15.92 5.12
N ASP A 186 -11.50 -16.04 3.92
CA ASP A 186 -11.66 -14.92 2.98
C ASP A 186 -12.60 -13.83 3.51
N PHE A 187 -12.45 -12.61 2.98
CA PHE A 187 -13.44 -11.56 3.23
C PHE A 187 -14.79 -11.99 2.69
N GLY A 188 -15.85 -11.83 3.47
CA GLY A 188 -17.20 -12.23 3.08
C GLY A 188 -17.56 -13.69 3.33
N ALA A 189 -16.58 -14.55 3.66
CA ALA A 189 -16.81 -15.99 3.84
C ALA A 189 -17.73 -16.33 5.05
N ASP A 190 -17.85 -15.39 5.98
CA ASP A 190 -18.64 -15.54 7.22
C ASP A 190 -19.72 -14.44 7.33
N ASP A 191 -19.96 -13.71 6.25
CA ASP A 191 -20.91 -12.60 6.25
C ASP A 191 -22.36 -13.14 6.24
N ASP A 192 -23.22 -12.44 6.97
CA ASP A 192 -24.65 -12.59 6.87
C ASP A 192 -25.17 -11.75 5.70
N VAL A 193 -25.29 -12.38 4.53
CA VAL A 193 -25.66 -11.70 3.28
C VAL A 193 -27.14 -11.29 3.22
N THR A 194 -27.94 -11.69 4.20
CA THR A 194 -29.39 -11.38 4.24
C THR A 194 -29.69 -9.96 4.69
N VAL A 195 -28.69 -9.26 5.24
CA VAL A 195 -28.80 -7.91 5.77
C VAL A 195 -27.85 -6.96 5.06
N GLU A 196 -28.25 -5.70 4.91
CA GLU A 196 -27.39 -4.66 4.32
C GLU A 196 -26.12 -4.44 5.15
N TYR A 197 -26.25 -4.52 6.48
CA TYR A 197 -25.18 -4.30 7.42
C TYR A 197 -25.29 -5.24 8.62
N LYS A 198 -24.13 -5.76 9.03
CA LYS A 198 -23.88 -6.36 10.34
C LYS A 198 -22.46 -5.98 10.74
N ARG A 199 -22.21 -5.64 12.00
CA ARG A 199 -20.89 -5.15 12.45
C ARG A 199 -19.73 -6.04 12.00
N ASP A 200 -19.91 -7.35 12.10
CA ASP A 200 -18.86 -8.34 11.81
C ASP A 200 -18.91 -8.88 10.38
N ASN A 201 -19.82 -8.40 9.52
CA ASN A 201 -19.71 -8.59 8.08
C ASN A 201 -18.50 -7.81 7.56
N ASN A 202 -17.82 -8.35 6.55
CA ASN A 202 -16.74 -7.70 5.83
C ASN A 202 -17.22 -6.73 4.75
N PHE A 203 -18.44 -6.94 4.23
CA PHE A 203 -19.03 -6.09 3.20
C PHE A 203 -20.40 -5.52 3.61
N TYR A 204 -20.82 -4.50 2.86
CA TYR A 204 -22.21 -4.05 2.83
C TYR A 204 -22.92 -4.70 1.63
N TYR A 205 -24.14 -5.17 1.86
CA TYR A 205 -24.94 -5.88 0.85
C TYR A 205 -26.16 -5.07 0.43
N ILE A 206 -26.74 -5.46 -0.70
CA ILE A 206 -28.02 -4.97 -1.21
C ILE A 206 -28.96 -6.18 -1.26
N PRO A 207 -29.61 -6.53 -0.14
CA PRO A 207 -30.41 -7.75 -0.05
C PRO A 207 -31.47 -7.83 -1.14
N ASN A 208 -31.70 -9.04 -1.64
CA ASN A 208 -32.69 -9.36 -2.68
C ASN A 208 -32.43 -8.77 -4.08
N GLN A 209 -31.23 -8.23 -4.33
CA GLN A 209 -30.84 -7.74 -5.65
C GLN A 209 -29.54 -8.39 -6.09
N ALA A 210 -29.52 -8.99 -7.27
CA ALA A 210 -28.28 -9.47 -7.89
C ALA A 210 -27.51 -8.30 -8.53
N PHE A 211 -26.18 -8.40 -8.54
CA PHE A 211 -25.33 -7.41 -9.19
C PHE A 211 -25.58 -7.39 -10.69
N GLN A 212 -25.54 -6.20 -11.27
CA GLN A 212 -25.67 -5.97 -12.69
C GLN A 212 -24.48 -5.16 -13.16
N VAL A 213 -23.76 -5.71 -14.14
CA VAL A 213 -22.61 -5.03 -14.73
C VAL A 213 -23.06 -3.69 -15.32
N PRO A 214 -22.36 -2.57 -15.03
CA PRO A 214 -22.64 -1.29 -15.64
C PRO A 214 -22.36 -1.33 -17.15
N THR A 215 -23.19 -0.63 -17.92
CA THR A 215 -23.13 -0.62 -19.39
C THR A 215 -22.87 0.80 -19.89
N SER A 216 -22.06 0.95 -20.94
CA SER A 216 -21.84 2.21 -21.65
C SER A 216 -21.83 1.95 -23.16
N GLU A 217 -22.34 2.89 -23.95
CA GLU A 217 -22.37 2.78 -25.41
C GLU A 217 -20.95 2.74 -26.01
N ASP A 218 -20.00 3.42 -25.36
CA ASP A 218 -18.63 3.60 -25.85
C ASP A 218 -17.62 2.60 -25.25
N TYR A 219 -18.00 1.89 -24.18
CA TYR A 219 -17.10 0.93 -23.52
C TYR A 219 -17.33 -0.49 -24.02
N LYS A 220 -16.27 -1.08 -24.58
CA LYS A 220 -16.25 -2.49 -24.98
C LYS A 220 -15.14 -3.20 -24.20
N PRO A 221 -15.48 -4.16 -23.30
CA PRO A 221 -14.49 -5.00 -22.65
C PRO A 221 -13.50 -5.58 -23.66
N LEU A 222 -12.21 -5.54 -23.32
CA LEU A 222 -11.12 -6.04 -24.17
C LEU A 222 -11.10 -5.43 -25.59
N GLY A 223 -11.60 -4.21 -25.76
CA GLY A 223 -11.65 -3.57 -27.08
C GLY A 223 -12.63 -4.23 -28.05
N GLY A 224 -13.57 -5.04 -27.56
CA GLY A 224 -14.55 -5.77 -28.36
C GLY A 224 -14.07 -7.15 -28.83
N GLU A 225 -12.95 -7.65 -28.29
CA GLU A 225 -12.55 -9.05 -28.50
C GLU A 225 -13.59 -10.03 -27.96
N LYS A 226 -13.72 -11.19 -28.62
CA LYS A 226 -14.58 -12.26 -28.13
C LYS A 226 -13.92 -12.95 -26.93
N ASN A 227 -14.61 -13.01 -25.81
CA ASN A 227 -14.21 -13.77 -24.63
C ASN A 227 -15.43 -14.51 -24.07
N PRO A 228 -15.31 -15.80 -23.67
CA PRO A 228 -16.44 -16.55 -23.11
C PRO A 228 -17.05 -15.95 -21.83
N LEU A 229 -16.29 -15.14 -21.09
CA LEU A 229 -16.74 -14.44 -19.89
C LEU A 229 -17.41 -13.08 -20.20
N ILE A 230 -17.44 -12.64 -21.46
CA ILE A 230 -18.22 -11.46 -21.86
C ILE A 230 -19.60 -11.96 -22.30
N ASP A 231 -20.49 -12.17 -21.33
CA ASP A 231 -21.84 -12.73 -21.53
C ASP A 231 -22.97 -11.88 -20.93
N GLY A 232 -22.62 -10.71 -20.38
CA GLY A 232 -23.51 -9.77 -19.72
C GLY A 232 -23.89 -10.16 -18.30
N LYS A 233 -23.19 -11.13 -17.69
CA LYS A 233 -23.50 -11.66 -16.36
C LYS A 233 -22.27 -11.67 -15.47
N PHE A 234 -22.50 -11.46 -14.19
CA PHE A 234 -21.50 -11.67 -13.15
C PHE A 234 -22.20 -12.30 -11.94
N ASP A 235 -21.71 -13.43 -11.48
CA ASP A 235 -22.34 -14.19 -10.39
C ASP A 235 -22.05 -13.53 -9.04
N GLU A 236 -22.92 -12.60 -8.65
CA GLU A 236 -22.94 -11.98 -7.34
C GLU A 236 -24.40 -11.71 -6.92
N ASN A 237 -24.89 -12.47 -5.95
CA ASN A 237 -26.20 -12.28 -5.36
C ASN A 237 -26.16 -12.60 -3.85
N PRO A 238 -26.46 -11.63 -2.96
CA PRO A 238 -26.83 -10.25 -3.27
C PRO A 238 -25.64 -9.38 -3.71
N ALA A 239 -25.95 -8.31 -4.43
CA ALA A 239 -25.01 -7.29 -4.84
C ALA A 239 -24.36 -6.63 -3.61
N LYS A 240 -23.11 -6.20 -3.74
CA LYS A 240 -22.37 -5.46 -2.70
C LYS A 240 -22.12 -4.01 -3.11
N TRP A 241 -22.05 -3.10 -2.13
CA TRP A 241 -21.70 -1.70 -2.40
C TRP A 241 -20.36 -1.59 -3.12
N THR A 242 -20.22 -0.64 -4.05
CA THR A 242 -18.96 -0.40 -4.78
C THR A 242 -17.90 0.21 -3.87
N GLY A 243 -16.63 0.16 -4.25
CA GLY A 243 -15.54 0.69 -3.40
C GLY A 243 -15.66 2.17 -3.04
N ASN A 244 -16.30 2.98 -3.89
CA ASN A 244 -16.62 4.39 -3.62
C ASN A 244 -17.96 4.58 -2.89
N GLY A 245 -18.72 3.52 -2.59
CA GLY A 245 -19.91 3.56 -1.74
C GLY A 245 -21.25 3.64 -2.47
N SER A 246 -21.31 3.39 -3.79
CA SER A 246 -22.58 3.26 -4.51
C SER A 246 -23.38 2.10 -3.95
N ARG A 247 -24.67 2.34 -3.67
CA ARG A 247 -25.61 1.37 -3.08
C ARG A 247 -26.58 0.78 -4.11
N LEU A 248 -26.26 0.93 -5.40
CA LEU A 248 -27.07 0.43 -6.49
C LEU A 248 -26.60 -0.97 -6.90
N ALA A 249 -27.55 -1.87 -7.19
CA ALA A 249 -27.23 -3.19 -7.72
C ALA A 249 -26.67 -3.11 -9.17
N LYS A 250 -27.08 -2.08 -9.91
CA LYS A 250 -26.45 -1.63 -11.15
C LYS A 250 -25.77 -0.28 -10.89
N PRO A 251 -24.47 -0.24 -10.56
CA PRO A 251 -23.75 1.02 -10.35
C PRO A 251 -23.57 1.80 -11.66
N ASP A 252 -23.03 3.01 -11.57
CA ASP A 252 -22.61 3.79 -12.75
C ASP A 252 -21.30 3.25 -13.34
N MET A 253 -21.05 3.51 -14.63
CA MET A 253 -19.79 3.11 -15.28
C MET A 253 -18.56 3.79 -14.65
N ASN A 254 -18.74 4.95 -14.02
CA ASN A 254 -17.65 5.67 -13.34
C ASN A 254 -17.50 5.26 -11.86
N ASP A 255 -18.41 4.46 -11.32
CA ASP A 255 -18.23 3.90 -9.98
C ASP A 255 -17.04 2.93 -9.96
N TRP A 256 -16.51 2.68 -8.76
CA TRP A 256 -15.48 1.67 -8.55
C TRP A 256 -16.13 0.28 -8.49
N TYR A 257 -16.83 -0.08 -9.57
CA TYR A 257 -17.63 -1.30 -9.64
C TYR A 257 -16.77 -2.56 -9.69
N GLU A 258 -15.49 -2.49 -10.09
CA GLU A 258 -14.55 -3.61 -9.95
C GLU A 258 -14.11 -3.88 -8.50
N THR A 259 -14.49 -3.00 -7.56
CA THR A 259 -14.17 -3.14 -6.14
C THR A 259 -15.42 -3.10 -5.25
N VAL A 260 -15.26 -3.59 -4.02
CA VAL A 260 -16.31 -3.66 -3.00
C VAL A 260 -15.85 -2.94 -1.74
N LYS A 261 -16.73 -2.11 -1.17
CA LYS A 261 -16.48 -1.36 0.06
C LYS A 261 -16.31 -2.31 1.25
N ILE A 262 -15.26 -2.10 2.04
CA ILE A 262 -15.07 -2.80 3.31
C ILE A 262 -15.95 -2.16 4.39
N ASN A 263 -16.63 -3.02 5.14
CA ASN A 263 -17.35 -2.68 6.35
C ASN A 263 -16.40 -2.67 7.56
N TYR A 264 -16.26 -1.50 8.18
CA TYR A 264 -15.44 -1.27 9.38
C TYR A 264 -16.26 -1.21 10.67
N GLY A 265 -17.50 -1.67 10.66
CA GLY A 265 -18.44 -1.49 11.76
C GLY A 265 -19.10 -0.11 11.76
N VAL A 266 -19.06 0.64 10.67
CA VAL A 266 -19.79 1.90 10.50
C VAL A 266 -21.15 1.59 9.88
N LYS A 267 -22.25 1.99 10.52
CA LYS A 267 -23.60 1.75 10.01
C LYS A 267 -23.88 2.62 8.78
N PRO A 268 -24.87 2.28 7.94
CA PRO A 268 -25.25 3.09 6.77
C PRO A 268 -25.62 4.54 7.06
N ASP A 269 -26.01 4.86 8.31
CA ASP A 269 -26.31 6.21 8.81
C ASP A 269 -25.07 6.97 9.33
N GLY A 270 -23.88 6.35 9.29
CA GLY A 270 -22.61 6.91 9.74
C GLY A 270 -22.28 6.67 11.21
N SER A 271 -23.20 6.11 12.01
CA SER A 271 -22.91 5.79 13.41
C SER A 271 -21.92 4.61 13.54
N LYS A 272 -21.07 4.65 14.57
CA LYS A 272 -20.02 3.65 14.79
C LYS A 272 -20.52 2.54 15.71
N ASP A 273 -20.28 1.29 15.35
CA ASP A 273 -20.57 0.09 16.14
C ASP A 273 -19.27 -0.55 16.65
N PHE A 274 -18.41 0.27 17.27
CA PHE A 274 -17.15 -0.14 17.87
C PHE A 274 -16.71 0.89 18.92
N PRO A 275 -15.83 0.52 19.87
CA PRO A 275 -15.32 1.46 20.87
C PRO A 275 -14.58 2.64 20.24
N GLU A 276 -14.89 3.85 20.68
CA GLU A 276 -14.18 5.06 20.26
C GLU A 276 -12.99 5.37 21.18
N LEU A 277 -11.98 6.03 20.62
CA LEU A 277 -10.82 6.47 21.39
C LEU A 277 -11.21 7.65 22.29
N PRO A 278 -10.82 7.66 23.58
CA PRO A 278 -11.11 8.78 24.44
C PRO A 278 -10.22 9.99 24.08
N PRO A 279 -10.62 11.21 24.48
CA PRO A 279 -9.85 12.42 24.21
C PRO A 279 -8.38 12.32 24.67
N GLY A 280 -7.46 12.87 23.87
CA GLY A 280 -6.02 12.88 24.16
C GLY A 280 -5.22 11.69 23.64
N PHE A 281 -5.88 10.70 23.00
CA PHE A 281 -5.20 9.58 22.36
C PHE A 281 -4.38 9.97 21.12
N ASP A 282 -4.62 11.14 20.54
CA ASP A 282 -3.80 11.74 19.47
C ASP A 282 -2.34 12.00 19.89
N LYS A 283 -2.07 12.09 21.20
CA LYS A 283 -0.73 12.37 21.76
C LYS A 283 -0.07 11.13 22.38
N LYS A 284 -0.71 9.97 22.24
CA LYS A 284 -0.28 8.72 22.89
C LYS A 284 0.69 7.95 22.02
N GLU A 285 1.57 7.20 22.67
CA GLU A 285 2.50 6.34 21.97
C GLU A 285 1.82 5.03 21.55
N TYR A 286 2.36 4.37 20.52
CA TYR A 286 1.76 3.15 19.96
C TYR A 286 1.54 2.03 21.00
N LYS A 287 2.35 1.98 22.06
CA LYS A 287 2.20 1.01 23.16
C LYS A 287 0.90 1.23 23.97
N GLU A 288 0.53 2.49 24.18
CA GLU A 288 -0.69 2.86 24.89
C GLU A 288 -1.92 2.59 24.02
N HIS A 289 -1.85 2.87 22.71
CA HIS A 289 -2.88 2.45 21.76
C HIS A 289 -3.05 0.92 21.75
N PHE A 290 -1.95 0.17 21.68
CA PHE A 290 -2.00 -1.29 21.70
C PHE A 290 -2.64 -1.83 22.99
N ALA A 291 -2.27 -1.27 24.14
CA ALA A 291 -2.87 -1.62 25.43
C ALA A 291 -4.37 -1.32 25.48
N PHE A 292 -4.81 -0.19 24.92
CA PHE A 292 -6.23 0.18 24.84
C PHE A 292 -7.05 -0.84 24.04
N TRP A 293 -6.54 -1.31 22.91
CA TRP A 293 -7.26 -2.22 22.02
C TRP A 293 -7.21 -3.69 22.44
N LYS A 294 -6.26 -4.09 23.29
CA LYS A 294 -5.99 -5.49 23.64
C LYS A 294 -7.22 -6.27 24.10
N ASP A 295 -8.08 -5.63 24.90
CA ASP A 295 -9.25 -6.26 25.51
C ASP A 295 -10.57 -5.79 24.87
N LYS A 296 -10.52 -5.14 23.70
CA LYS A 296 -11.69 -4.64 22.98
C LYS A 296 -12.13 -5.62 21.92
N ASN A 297 -13.45 -5.79 21.81
CA ASN A 297 -14.01 -6.44 20.64
C ASN A 297 -14.06 -5.44 19.48
N VAL A 298 -13.47 -5.81 18.35
CA VAL A 298 -13.38 -5.00 17.13
C VAL A 298 -13.96 -5.77 15.95
N PRO A 299 -14.49 -5.07 14.92
CA PRO A 299 -15.06 -5.70 13.73
C PRO A 299 -14.12 -6.71 13.04
N SER A 300 -14.69 -7.74 12.44
CA SER A 300 -13.97 -8.80 11.69
C SER A 300 -12.92 -8.24 10.72
N SER A 301 -13.29 -7.22 9.93
CA SER A 301 -12.40 -6.62 8.92
C SER A 301 -11.12 -6.03 9.52
N TRP A 302 -11.18 -5.48 10.74
CA TRP A 302 -10.01 -4.92 11.41
C TRP A 302 -8.95 -5.99 11.66
N LYS A 303 -9.38 -7.15 12.17
CA LYS A 303 -8.52 -8.29 12.45
C LYS A 303 -7.87 -8.81 11.17
N LYS A 304 -8.65 -8.95 10.08
CA LYS A 304 -8.12 -9.40 8.78
C LYS A 304 -7.04 -8.46 8.25
N PHE A 305 -7.26 -7.15 8.23
CA PHE A 305 -6.23 -6.20 7.76
C PHE A 305 -4.99 -6.15 8.66
N ARG A 306 -5.15 -6.27 9.98
CA ARG A 306 -4.01 -6.42 10.89
C ARG A 306 -3.18 -7.66 10.52
N ASP A 307 -3.84 -8.80 10.33
CA ASP A 307 -3.16 -10.06 10.05
C ASP A 307 -2.46 -10.03 8.67
N ILE A 308 -3.06 -9.38 7.67
CA ILE A 308 -2.43 -9.08 6.38
C ILE A 308 -1.16 -8.25 6.56
N ALA A 309 -1.23 -7.15 7.31
CA ALA A 309 -0.05 -6.32 7.54
C ALA A 309 1.05 -7.08 8.28
N LEU A 310 0.70 -7.82 9.33
CA LEU A 310 1.67 -8.61 10.09
C LEU A 310 2.31 -9.73 9.24
N TYR A 311 1.55 -10.34 8.33
CA TYR A 311 2.07 -11.30 7.36
C TYR A 311 3.18 -10.69 6.49
N TRP A 312 2.97 -9.49 5.95
CA TRP A 312 3.97 -8.83 5.12
C TRP A 312 5.17 -8.31 5.92
N ILE A 313 4.95 -7.83 7.16
CA ILE A 313 6.07 -7.53 8.09
C ILE A 313 6.91 -8.79 8.34
N ASP A 314 6.27 -9.95 8.56
CA ASP A 314 6.98 -11.23 8.76
C ASP A 314 7.77 -11.69 7.52
N LYS A 315 7.39 -11.24 6.32
CA LYS A 315 8.17 -11.46 5.09
C LYS A 315 9.30 -10.46 4.87
N GLY A 316 9.42 -9.44 5.71
CA GLY A 316 10.50 -8.45 5.64
C GLY A 316 10.10 -7.14 4.93
N VAL A 317 8.82 -6.87 4.69
CA VAL A 317 8.38 -5.54 4.28
C VAL A 317 8.63 -4.54 5.42
N ASP A 318 9.21 -3.38 5.14
CA ASP A 318 9.58 -2.39 6.16
C ASP A 318 8.47 -1.39 6.51
N GLY A 319 7.31 -1.50 5.87
CA GLY A 319 6.22 -0.55 6.05
C GLY A 319 5.19 -0.58 4.94
N PHE A 320 4.21 0.32 5.02
CA PHE A 320 3.07 0.34 4.12
C PHE A 320 2.71 1.76 3.70
N ARG A 321 2.26 1.88 2.45
CA ARG A 321 1.42 3.00 2.02
C ARG A 321 -0.03 2.53 2.04
N TYR A 322 -0.92 3.34 2.60
CA TYR A 322 -2.34 3.05 2.69
C TYR A 322 -3.15 3.87 1.70
N ASP A 323 -3.82 3.18 0.79
CA ASP A 323 -4.74 3.78 -0.18
C ASP A 323 -6.06 4.19 0.49
N MET A 324 -6.60 5.34 0.09
CA MET A 324 -7.86 5.92 0.55
C MET A 324 -7.98 5.93 2.07
N ALA A 325 -6.90 6.32 2.75
CA ALA A 325 -6.80 6.19 4.20
C ALA A 325 -7.81 7.09 4.94
N GLU A 326 -8.15 8.24 4.35
CA GLU A 326 -9.17 9.17 4.85
C GLU A 326 -10.60 8.59 4.88
N MET A 327 -10.89 7.55 4.07
CA MET A 327 -12.21 6.92 4.01
C MET A 327 -12.41 5.81 5.05
N VAL A 328 -11.43 5.63 5.94
CA VAL A 328 -11.38 4.53 6.93
C VAL A 328 -11.35 5.13 8.33
N PRO A 329 -12.09 4.56 9.31
CA PRO A 329 -12.19 5.15 10.65
C PRO A 329 -10.83 5.37 11.34
N TYR A 330 -10.69 6.51 12.00
CA TYR A 330 -9.50 6.85 12.79
C TYR A 330 -9.14 5.77 13.83
N GLU A 331 -10.14 5.16 14.46
CA GLU A 331 -9.94 4.10 15.45
C GLU A 331 -9.30 2.84 14.86
N PHE A 332 -9.62 2.50 13.61
CA PHE A 332 -8.97 1.40 12.91
C PHE A 332 -7.49 1.68 12.72
N TRP A 333 -7.10 2.91 12.36
CA TRP A 333 -5.70 3.29 12.24
C TRP A 333 -4.94 3.17 13.54
N SER A 334 -5.55 3.58 14.66
CA SER A 334 -4.98 3.36 15.99
C SER A 334 -4.75 1.88 16.28
N TYR A 335 -5.73 1.02 15.99
CA TYR A 335 -5.64 -0.42 16.19
C TYR A 335 -4.57 -1.06 15.30
N MET A 336 -4.61 -0.79 14.00
CA MET A 336 -3.72 -1.40 13.01
C MET A 336 -2.27 -0.93 13.19
N ASN A 337 -2.06 0.39 13.30
CA ASN A 337 -0.71 0.95 13.39
C ASN A 337 -0.04 0.55 14.70
N SER A 338 -0.78 0.48 15.81
CA SER A 338 -0.21 0.02 17.08
C SER A 338 0.22 -1.44 17.02
N ALA A 339 -0.58 -2.33 16.42
CA ALA A 339 -0.20 -3.72 16.21
C ALA A 339 1.06 -3.86 15.33
N ILE A 340 1.15 -3.11 14.23
CA ILE A 340 2.33 -3.11 13.36
C ILE A 340 3.56 -2.61 14.12
N LYS A 341 3.46 -1.50 14.83
CA LYS A 341 4.57 -0.91 15.59
C LYS A 341 5.02 -1.77 16.77
N MET A 342 4.13 -2.56 17.36
CA MET A 342 4.52 -3.56 18.35
C MET A 342 5.36 -4.69 17.76
N LYS A 343 5.11 -5.07 16.49
CA LYS A 343 5.87 -6.09 15.76
C LYS A 343 7.21 -5.51 15.22
N ASN A 344 7.16 -4.31 14.66
CA ASN A 344 8.29 -3.59 14.10
C ASN A 344 8.19 -2.09 14.44
N PRO A 345 8.86 -1.62 15.51
CA PRO A 345 8.84 -0.20 15.91
C PRO A 345 9.35 0.75 14.80
N ASP A 346 10.21 0.25 13.91
CA ASP A 346 10.81 1.01 12.81
C ASP A 346 9.97 0.98 11.53
N ALA A 347 8.79 0.35 11.53
CA ALA A 347 7.94 0.25 10.35
C ALA A 347 7.54 1.64 9.82
N PHE A 348 7.70 1.91 8.53
CA PHE A 348 7.33 3.18 7.92
C PHE A 348 5.87 3.15 7.45
N LEU A 349 5.02 4.03 7.98
CA LEU A 349 3.58 4.05 7.67
C LEU A 349 3.23 5.37 6.99
N LEU A 350 2.70 5.30 5.78
CA LEU A 350 2.34 6.44 4.93
C LEU A 350 0.85 6.36 4.59
N ALA A 351 0.10 7.44 4.81
CA ALA A 351 -1.33 7.51 4.53
C ALA A 351 -1.62 8.41 3.33
N GLU A 352 -2.51 7.98 2.43
CA GLU A 352 -3.14 8.85 1.44
C GLU A 352 -4.30 9.61 2.10
N VAL A 353 -4.12 10.91 2.28
CA VAL A 353 -5.11 11.81 2.88
C VAL A 353 -5.15 13.09 2.05
N TYR A 354 -6.33 13.43 1.52
CA TYR A 354 -6.52 14.64 0.74
C TYR A 354 -6.86 15.84 1.63
N ASN A 355 -7.51 15.58 2.78
CA ASN A 355 -7.88 16.58 3.78
C ASN A 355 -7.27 16.23 5.15
N PRO A 356 -6.01 16.61 5.42
CA PRO A 356 -5.23 16.17 6.59
C PRO A 356 -5.65 16.79 7.93
#